data_AF-A0A658NMG8-F1
#
_entry.id   AF-A0A658NMG8-F1
#
_cell.length_a   1.000
_cell.length_b   1.000
_cell.length_c   1.000
_cell.angle_alpha   90.00
_cell.angle_beta   90.00
_cell.angle_gamma   90.00
#
_symmetry.space_group_name_H-M   'P 1'
#
loop_
_entity.id
_entity.type
_entity.pdbx_description
1 polymer ?
#
loop_
_entity_poly.entity_id
_entity_poly.type
_entity_poly.pdbx_seq_one_letter_code
_entity_poly.pdbx_strand_id
1 'polypeptide(L)'
;NDETSGVDGTEGRKSSAEGILVRRLRQALERINPGYPATAYEQAIEQLTEDRSKQIPVNANQAFYKLLRDRVKVEISDDEGNPQTVE
;
A
#
# COMPACT_ATOMS: atom_id res chain seq x y z
N ASN A 1 -0.84 34.67 -2.06
CA ASN A 1 -0.23 33.49 -1.41
C ASN A 1 0.69 32.89 -2.45
N ASP A 2 1.99 32.89 -2.17
CA ASP A 2 3.06 32.59 -3.13
C ASP A 2 3.34 31.07 -3.09
N GLU A 3 2.90 30.34 -4.13
CA GLU A 3 3.13 28.90 -4.25
C GLU A 3 4.24 28.64 -5.28
N THR A 4 5.44 28.38 -4.79
CA THR A 4 6.54 27.89 -5.62
C THR A 4 6.33 26.42 -5.96
N SER A 5 5.95 26.17 -7.20
CA SER A 5 5.90 24.86 -7.84
C SER A 5 7.20 24.59 -8.62
N GLY A 6 7.89 23.47 -8.33
CA GLY A 6 9.08 22.96 -9.04
C GLY A 6 9.84 21.91 -8.20
N VAL A 7 10.59 20.93 -8.74
CA VAL A 7 11.22 20.77 -10.07
C VAL A 7 11.30 19.29 -10.52
N ASP A 8 10.20 18.56 -10.54
CA ASP A 8 10.04 17.33 -11.35
C ASP A 8 8.54 17.02 -11.45
N GLY A 9 7.86 17.78 -12.30
CA GLY A 9 6.44 17.64 -12.54
C GLY A 9 6.20 16.65 -13.67
N THR A 10 5.49 15.55 -13.38
CA THR A 10 4.91 14.64 -14.41
C THR A 10 3.79 13.71 -13.92
N GLU A 11 3.53 13.50 -12.63
CA GLU A 11 2.70 12.35 -12.22
C GLU A 11 1.58 12.77 -11.26
N GLY A 12 0.38 12.23 -11.47
CA GLY A 12 -0.88 12.56 -10.76
C GLY A 12 -0.84 12.41 -9.24
N ARG A 13 -0.26 13.38 -8.54
CA ARG A 13 -0.19 13.40 -7.08
C ARG A 13 -1.48 13.94 -6.46
N LYS A 14 -2.32 13.02 -5.96
CA LYS A 14 -3.13 13.31 -4.78
C LYS A 14 -2.22 13.23 -3.56
N SER A 15 -1.84 14.38 -3.02
CA SER A 15 -1.15 14.58 -1.73
C SER A 15 0.27 13.99 -1.58
N SER A 16 1.28 14.86 -1.53
CA SER A 16 2.69 14.50 -1.25
C SER A 16 2.88 13.70 0.06
N ALA A 17 1.97 13.83 1.02
CA ALA A 17 1.99 13.08 2.27
C ALA A 17 1.68 11.58 2.05
N GLU A 18 0.77 11.27 1.13
CA GLU A 18 0.37 9.90 0.79
C GLU A 18 1.53 9.16 0.11
N GLY A 19 2.21 9.81 -0.83
CA GLY A 19 3.40 9.23 -1.48
C GLY A 19 4.56 8.95 -0.51
N ILE A 20 4.73 9.76 0.55
CA ILE A 20 5.75 9.51 1.58
C ILE A 20 5.35 8.32 2.47
N LEU A 21 4.05 8.20 2.82
CA LEU A 21 3.54 7.10 3.63
C LEU A 21 3.71 5.76 2.89
N VAL A 22 3.34 5.71 1.62
CA VAL A 22 3.51 4.54 0.73
C VAL A 22 4.97 4.09 0.69
N ARG A 23 5.91 5.03 0.50
CA ARG A 23 7.34 4.71 0.44
C ARG A 23 7.86 4.10 1.74
N ARG A 24 7.45 4.66 2.89
CA ARG A 24 7.83 4.12 4.21
C ARG A 24 7.17 2.77 4.48
N LEU A 25 5.92 2.60 4.08
CA LEU A 25 5.18 1.35 4.25
C LEU A 25 5.85 0.21 3.45
N ARG A 26 6.23 0.48 2.20
CA ARG A 26 7.00 -0.46 1.36
C ARG A 26 8.28 -0.92 2.04
N GLN A 27 9.11 0.01 2.50
CA GLN A 27 10.36 -0.32 3.17
C GLN A 27 10.15 -1.14 4.45
N ALA A 28 9.08 -0.86 5.21
CA ALA A 28 8.75 -1.64 6.39
C ALA A 28 8.31 -3.07 6.02
N LEU A 29 7.48 -3.22 4.99
CA LEU A 29 7.04 -4.53 4.50
C LEU A 29 8.21 -5.37 3.97
N GLU A 30 9.09 -4.79 3.14
CA GLU A 30 10.30 -5.45 2.62
C GLU A 30 11.25 -5.89 3.75
N ARG A 31 11.33 -5.10 4.83
CA ARG A 31 12.16 -5.42 6.00
C ARG A 31 11.57 -6.54 6.86
N ILE A 32 10.24 -6.59 7.00
CA ILE A 32 9.55 -7.59 7.82
C ILE A 32 9.43 -8.92 7.08
N ASN A 33 9.18 -8.86 5.77
CA ASN A 33 8.92 -9.99 4.90
C ASN A 33 9.86 -9.96 3.68
N PRO A 34 11.17 -10.22 3.84
CA PRO A 34 12.07 -10.30 2.70
C PRO A 34 11.78 -11.55 1.85
N GLY A 35 11.87 -11.42 0.52
CA GLY A 35 11.77 -12.56 -0.41
C GLY A 35 10.48 -12.65 -1.23
N TYR A 36 9.52 -11.74 -1.05
CA TYR A 36 8.33 -11.65 -1.91
C TYR A 36 8.56 -10.77 -3.14
N PRO A 37 7.82 -10.99 -4.25
CA PRO A 37 7.92 -10.16 -5.45
C PRO A 37 7.38 -8.74 -5.22
N ALA A 38 7.83 -7.79 -6.05
CA ALA A 38 7.43 -6.38 -5.96
C ALA A 38 5.90 -6.18 -5.97
N THR A 39 5.20 -6.98 -6.77
CA THR A 39 3.74 -7.01 -6.91
C THR A 39 3.02 -7.33 -5.60
N ALA A 40 3.63 -8.15 -4.74
CA ALA A 40 3.10 -8.47 -3.42
C ALA A 40 3.03 -7.22 -2.54
N TYR A 41 4.13 -6.45 -2.48
CA TYR A 41 4.19 -5.25 -1.67
C TYR A 41 3.28 -4.15 -2.22
N GLU A 42 3.18 -4.00 -3.54
CA GLU A 42 2.27 -3.02 -4.16
C GLU A 42 0.81 -3.32 -3.80
N GLN A 43 0.36 -4.56 -3.93
CA GLN A 43 -0.99 -4.95 -3.52
C GLN A 43 -1.24 -4.80 -2.02
N ALA A 44 -0.25 -5.09 -1.18
CA ALA A 44 -0.37 -4.88 0.25
C ALA A 44 -0.54 -3.39 0.58
N ILE A 45 0.25 -2.53 -0.09
CA ILE A 45 0.18 -1.09 0.06
C ILE A 45 -1.19 -0.60 -0.40
N GLU A 46 -1.66 -0.97 -1.60
CA GLU A 46 -2.97 -0.54 -2.12
C GLU A 46 -4.09 -0.88 -1.15
N GLN A 47 -4.10 -2.09 -0.58
CA GLN A 47 -5.10 -2.49 0.41
C GLN A 47 -5.00 -1.70 1.71
N LEU A 48 -3.79 -1.39 2.17
CA LEU A 48 -3.58 -0.61 3.39
C LEU A 48 -3.88 0.88 3.21
N THR A 49 -3.66 1.42 2.01
CA THR A 49 -3.92 2.82 1.64
C THR A 49 -5.26 3.03 0.95
N GLU A 50 -6.07 1.99 0.78
CA GLU A 50 -7.41 2.08 0.22
C GLU A 50 -8.22 3.17 0.96
N ASP A 51 -8.83 4.07 0.19
CA ASP A 51 -9.60 5.20 0.71
C ASP A 51 -10.87 4.73 1.42
N ARG A 52 -10.74 4.51 2.73
CA ARG A 52 -11.85 4.17 3.62
C ARG A 52 -12.48 5.40 4.26
N SER A 53 -12.14 6.59 3.79
CA SER A 53 -12.69 7.87 4.28
C SER A 53 -14.22 7.97 4.12
N LYS A 54 -14.80 7.18 3.21
CA LYS A 54 -16.26 7.08 3.01
C LYS A 54 -16.95 6.06 3.91
N GLN A 55 -16.18 5.23 4.63
CA GLN A 55 -16.72 4.23 5.55
C GLN A 55 -16.91 4.82 6.95
N ILE A 56 -17.81 4.21 7.74
CA ILE A 56 -17.94 4.54 9.16
C ILE A 56 -16.60 4.23 9.84
N PRO A 57 -16.04 5.13 10.66
CA PRO A 57 -14.69 5.00 11.23
C PRO A 57 -14.50 3.70 12.01
N VAL A 58 -15.55 3.18 12.65
CA VAL A 58 -15.53 1.89 13.35
C VAL A 58 -15.25 0.73 12.38
N ASN A 59 -15.91 0.71 11.22
CA ASN A 59 -15.72 -0.33 10.21
C ASN A 59 -14.36 -0.20 9.53
N ALA A 60 -13.92 1.03 9.23
CA ALA A 60 -12.61 1.28 8.68
C ALA A 60 -11.49 0.79 9.62
N ASN A 61 -11.61 1.08 10.92
CA ASN A 61 -10.66 0.62 11.94
C ASN A 61 -10.70 -0.89 12.13
N GLN A 62 -11.87 -1.52 12.12
CA GLN A 62 -11.97 -2.99 12.17
C GLN A 62 -11.34 -3.65 10.95
N ALA A 63 -11.56 -3.11 9.75
CA ALA A 63 -10.96 -3.64 8.52
C ALA A 63 -9.43 -3.49 8.57
N PHE A 64 -8.94 -2.30 8.94
CA PHE A 64 -7.50 -2.07 9.08
C PHE A 64 -6.86 -2.94 10.17
N TYR A 65 -7.53 -3.10 11.31
CA TYR A 65 -7.06 -3.98 12.38
C TYR A 65 -7.01 -5.45 11.94
N LYS A 66 -7.98 -5.92 11.14
CA LYS A 66 -7.94 -7.26 10.54
C LYS A 66 -6.76 -7.41 9.61
N LEU A 67 -6.49 -6.43 8.74
CA LEU A 67 -5.32 -6.47 7.83
C LEU A 67 -4.00 -6.57 8.60
N LEU A 68 -3.89 -5.90 9.74
CA LEU A 68 -2.71 -5.99 10.60
C LEU A 68 -2.61 -7.34 11.36
N ARG A 69 -3.73 -7.92 11.77
CA ARG A 69 -3.77 -9.12 12.61
C ARG A 69 -3.74 -10.43 11.81
N ASP A 70 -4.61 -10.52 10.80
CA ASP A 70 -4.80 -11.70 9.94
C ASP A 70 -3.87 -11.68 8.71
N ARG A 71 -2.99 -10.67 8.64
CA ARG A 71 -2.10 -10.37 7.51
C ARG A 71 -2.85 -9.92 6.25
N VAL A 72 -2.07 -9.35 5.32
CA VAL A 72 -2.61 -8.76 4.09
C VAL A 72 -2.52 -9.80 2.98
N LYS A 73 -3.68 -10.22 2.46
CA LYS A 73 -3.76 -11.17 1.37
C LYS A 73 -3.27 -10.52 0.10
N VAL A 74 -2.23 -11.04 -0.51
CA VAL A 74 -1.69 -10.50 -1.77
C VAL A 74 -1.62 -11.62 -2.81
N GLU A 75 -2.03 -11.30 -4.04
CA GLU A 75 -1.96 -12.25 -5.16
C GLU A 75 -0.61 -12.09 -5.86
N ILE A 76 0.31 -13.01 -5.63
CA ILE A 76 1.59 -13.04 -6.32
C ILE A 76 1.51 -13.99 -7.51
N SER A 77 2.23 -13.70 -8.58
CA SER A 77 2.46 -14.68 -9.65
C SER A 77 3.73 -15.46 -9.32
N ASP A 78 3.65 -16.78 -9.29
CA ASP A 78 4.82 -17.65 -9.11
C ASP A 78 5.75 -17.58 -10.32
N ASP A 79 6.95 -18.19 -10.22
CA ASP A 79 7.89 -18.38 -11.34
C ASP A 79 7.21 -19.04 -12.57
N GLU A 80 6.18 -19.85 -12.32
CA GLU A 80 5.38 -20.52 -13.35
C GLU A 80 4.23 -19.67 -13.93
N GLY A 81 4.11 -18.40 -13.52
CA GLY A 81 3.08 -17.46 -14.00
C GLY A 81 1.67 -17.72 -13.42
N ASN A 82 1.55 -18.65 -12.48
CA ASN A 82 0.28 -18.97 -11.83
C ASN A 82 -0.02 -17.96 -10.71
N PRO A 83 -1.26 -17.45 -10.60
CA PRO A 83 -1.65 -16.61 -9.47
C PRO A 83 -1.72 -17.45 -8.19
N GLN A 84 -0.97 -17.02 -7.18
CA GLN A 84 -0.91 -17.59 -5.84
C GLN A 84 -1.35 -16.51 -4.84
N THR A 85 -2.38 -16.79 -4.04
CA THR A 85 -2.73 -15.92 -2.93
C THR A 85 -1.85 -16.28 -1.72
N VAL A 86 -1.04 -15.34 -1.26
CA VAL A 86 -0.24 -15.48 -0.02
C VAL A 86 -0.80 -14.58 1.08
N GLU A 87 -0.79 -15.09 2.32
CA GLU A 87 -1.31 -14.44 3.53
C GLU A 87 -0.18 -14.12 4.53
#